data_AF-A0A8H3J6R1-F1
#
_entry.id   AF-A0A8H3J6R1-F1
#
_cell.length_a   1.000
_cell.length_b   1.000
_cell.length_c   1.000
_cell.angle_alpha   90.00
_cell.angle_beta   90.00
_cell.angle_gamma   90.00
#
_symmetry.space_group_name_H-M   'P 1'
#
loop_
_entity.id
_entity.type
_entity.pdbx_description
1 polymer ?
#
loop_
_entity_poly.entity_id
_entity_poly.type
_entity_poly.pdbx_seq_one_letter_code
_entity_poly.pdbx_strand_id
1 'polypeptide(L)'
;MDIANFAFLIEHNGQKILFDLGVRKDWEANSPPSLVDRMKLGGWKVEVEKNVPDILQDNGISLDAIDAPSPHCPHWRPLRIPIQDFNGRWPRFQKAIHPSYPDEETSPVLKSACAGRAVREISFRRGFKLGRFPALDYFGDGSFYLLASPGHEFGHMCGLARTTSSFAMRPQHMADRDTFIFMGGDIAHHGGEFRPSVYRPLPSLLPDFPLFVPCSTSPVRPPCPGELLATIHCAQSATEPFYTSECAEDQDKAIESIRKMMEFDARDTIFVVLAHDATLLNVIDCYPATANDWYAKEWAKKSRWLFLKDFEEDVREYLRTKQDREYDREYEPDRKSP
;
A
#
# COMPACT_ATOMS: atom_id res chain seq x y z
N MET A 1 -14.80 5.95 -5.36
CA MET A 1 -13.85 4.85 -5.14
C MET A 1 -13.80 4.64 -3.65
N ASP A 2 -13.99 3.40 -3.20
CA ASP A 2 -13.84 3.06 -1.79
C ASP A 2 -12.36 2.94 -1.45
N ILE A 3 -11.97 3.36 -0.25
CA ILE A 3 -10.59 3.30 0.21
C ILE A 3 -10.54 2.48 1.50
N ALA A 4 -9.57 1.56 1.57
CA ALA A 4 -9.28 0.83 2.79
C ALA A 4 -8.32 1.61 3.70
N ASN A 5 -8.24 1.21 4.96
CA ASN A 5 -7.16 1.63 5.84
C ASN A 5 -6.72 0.43 6.66
N PHE A 6 -5.44 0.07 6.59
CA PHE A 6 -4.89 -1.09 7.29
C PHE A 6 -3.99 -0.67 8.45
N ALA A 7 -4.08 -1.43 9.52
CA ALA A 7 -3.17 -1.40 10.65
C ALA A 7 -2.76 -2.84 10.99
N PHE A 8 -1.56 -3.03 11.51
CA PHE A 8 -0.99 -4.35 11.76
C PHE A 8 -0.67 -4.52 13.23
N LEU A 9 -1.28 -5.55 13.84
CA LEU A 9 -0.83 -6.08 15.13
C LEU A 9 0.26 -7.13 14.87
N ILE A 10 1.47 -6.87 15.35
CA ILE A 10 2.60 -7.78 15.22
C ILE A 10 2.89 -8.35 16.61
N GLU A 11 2.83 -9.67 16.71
CA GLU A 11 3.20 -10.40 17.92
C GLU A 11 4.46 -11.22 17.69
N HIS A 12 5.46 -11.03 18.56
CA HIS A 12 6.74 -11.71 18.49
C HIS A 12 7.30 -11.97 19.88
N ASN A 13 7.59 -13.23 20.22
CA ASN A 13 8.16 -13.64 21.52
C ASN A 13 7.42 -13.03 22.74
N GLY A 14 6.09 -12.94 22.67
CA GLY A 14 5.23 -12.38 23.71
C GLY A 14 5.13 -10.85 23.73
N GLN A 15 5.92 -10.14 22.91
CA GLN A 15 5.79 -8.70 22.69
C GLN A 15 4.75 -8.43 21.61
N LYS A 16 3.94 -7.39 21.80
CA LYS A 16 2.95 -6.93 20.82
C LYS A 16 3.25 -5.48 20.44
N ILE A 17 3.35 -5.20 19.14
CA ILE A 17 3.53 -3.85 18.61
C ILE A 17 2.46 -3.58 17.55
N LEU A 18 2.15 -2.31 17.35
CA LEU A 18 1.29 -1.85 16.24
C LEU A 18 2.14 -1.14 15.20
N PHE A 19 1.92 -1.48 13.93
CA PHE A 19 2.41 -0.75 12.78
C PHE A 19 1.20 -0.15 12.05
N ASP A 20 1.15 1.18 11.96
CA ASP A 20 -0.06 1.96 11.70
C ASP A 20 -1.21 1.63 12.66
N LEU A 21 -2.28 2.41 12.60
CA LEU A 21 -3.33 2.33 13.61
C LEU A 21 -4.70 2.88 13.12
N GLY A 22 -4.85 3.15 11.82
CA GLY A 22 -6.15 3.45 11.21
C GLY A 22 -6.83 4.78 11.57
N VAL A 23 -7.85 5.12 10.80
CA VAL A 23 -8.65 6.34 11.06
C VAL A 23 -9.42 6.18 12.37
N ARG A 24 -9.46 7.24 13.17
CA ARG A 24 -10.22 7.27 14.43
C ARG A 24 -11.72 7.46 14.17
N LYS A 25 -12.58 6.86 14.99
CA LYS A 25 -14.04 6.97 14.85
C LYS A 25 -14.58 8.38 15.07
N ASP A 26 -13.89 9.17 15.87
CA ASP A 26 -14.22 10.54 16.25
C ASP A 26 -13.30 11.55 15.54
N TRP A 27 -12.97 11.29 14.27
CA TRP A 27 -11.99 12.08 13.51
C TRP A 27 -12.39 13.54 13.37
N GLU A 28 -13.67 13.85 13.20
CA GLU A 28 -14.13 15.24 13.08
C GLU A 28 -13.92 16.06 14.35
N ALA A 29 -14.18 15.46 15.51
CA ALA A 29 -14.15 16.17 16.78
C ALA A 29 -12.74 16.24 17.40
N ASN A 30 -11.89 15.25 17.07
CA ASN A 30 -10.62 15.05 17.76
C ASN A 30 -9.43 14.89 16.80
N SER A 31 -9.48 15.54 15.63
CA SER A 31 -8.30 15.72 14.77
C SER A 31 -7.99 17.21 14.61
N PRO A 32 -6.78 17.60 14.19
CA PRO A 32 -6.48 19.00 13.89
C PRO A 32 -7.45 19.56 12.83
N PRO A 33 -7.87 20.83 12.92
CA PRO A 33 -8.79 21.42 11.95
C PRO A 33 -8.30 21.33 10.50
N SER A 34 -7.01 21.58 10.26
CA SER A 34 -6.38 21.44 8.94
C SER A 34 -6.62 20.09 8.30
N LEU A 35 -6.68 19.05 9.13
CA LEU A 35 -6.88 17.69 8.71
C LEU A 35 -8.36 17.39 8.41
N VAL A 36 -9.26 17.85 9.27
CA VAL A 36 -10.71 17.72 9.10
C VAL A 36 -11.16 18.46 7.84
N ASP A 37 -10.66 19.67 7.64
CA ASP A 37 -10.98 20.51 6.48
C ASP A 37 -10.50 19.86 5.17
N ARG A 38 -9.31 19.25 5.17
CA ARG A 38 -8.80 18.51 4.01
C ARG A 38 -9.71 17.34 3.64
N MET A 39 -10.21 16.58 4.62
CA MET A 39 -11.16 15.48 4.36
C MET A 39 -12.49 16.00 3.83
N LYS A 40 -13.01 17.09 4.40
CA LYS A 40 -14.28 17.68 3.97
C LYS A 40 -14.17 18.28 2.56
N LEU A 41 -13.08 18.98 2.26
CA LEU A 41 -12.82 19.57 0.95
C LEU A 41 -12.67 18.50 -0.13
N GLY A 42 -12.04 17.36 0.19
CA GLY A 42 -11.92 16.23 -0.73
C GLY A 42 -13.22 15.45 -0.96
N GLY A 43 -14.33 15.82 -0.31
CA GLY A 43 -15.62 15.15 -0.46
C GLY A 43 -15.65 13.74 0.15
N TRP A 44 -14.74 13.43 1.08
CA TRP A 44 -14.61 12.10 1.66
C TRP A 44 -15.77 11.82 2.63
N LYS A 45 -16.50 10.72 2.38
CA LYS A 45 -17.44 10.16 3.35
C LYS A 45 -16.71 9.16 4.23
N VAL A 46 -16.41 9.57 5.46
CA VAL A 46 -15.61 8.78 6.41
C VAL A 46 -16.53 8.20 7.48
N GLU A 47 -16.76 6.89 7.41
CA GLU A 47 -17.52 6.14 8.40
C GLU A 47 -16.61 5.09 9.06
N VAL A 48 -16.41 5.20 10.37
CA VAL A 48 -15.54 4.31 11.14
C VAL A 48 -16.34 3.80 12.33
N GLU A 49 -16.77 2.54 12.27
CA GLU A 49 -17.54 1.92 13.35
C GLU A 49 -16.66 1.64 14.57
N LYS A 50 -15.47 1.08 14.34
CA LYS A 50 -14.49 0.72 15.37
C LYS A 50 -13.10 1.16 14.95
N ASN A 51 -12.37 1.83 15.84
CA ASN A 51 -10.95 2.10 15.65
C ASN A 51 -10.10 1.02 16.33
N VAL A 52 -8.78 1.02 16.09
CA VAL A 52 -7.87 -0.02 16.58
C VAL A 52 -8.01 -0.34 18.09
N PRO A 53 -8.06 0.62 19.02
CA PRO A 53 -8.36 0.32 20.43
C PRO A 53 -9.63 -0.50 20.65
N ASP A 54 -10.75 -0.12 20.03
CA ASP A 54 -12.01 -0.85 20.17
C ASP A 54 -11.83 -2.30 19.66
N ILE A 55 -11.24 -2.46 18.48
CA ILE A 55 -11.00 -3.77 17.85
C ILE A 55 -10.15 -4.67 18.75
N LEU A 56 -9.11 -4.12 19.39
CA LEU A 56 -8.23 -4.87 20.29
C LEU A 56 -8.94 -5.27 21.58
N GLN A 57 -9.65 -4.33 22.21
CA GLN A 57 -10.37 -4.57 23.47
C GLN A 57 -11.51 -5.57 23.30
N ASP A 58 -12.26 -5.49 22.19
CA ASP A 58 -13.33 -6.44 21.85
C ASP A 58 -12.81 -7.88 21.70
N ASN A 59 -11.52 -8.03 21.40
CA ASN A 59 -10.84 -9.32 21.26
C ASN A 59 -9.93 -9.64 22.47
N GLY A 60 -10.15 -8.98 23.61
CA GLY A 60 -9.50 -9.29 24.88
C GLY A 60 -8.04 -8.84 25.01
N ILE A 61 -7.56 -7.97 24.12
CA ILE A 61 -6.21 -7.39 24.21
C ILE A 61 -6.27 -6.08 25.01
N SER A 62 -5.62 -6.06 26.17
CA SER A 62 -5.40 -4.82 26.91
C SER A 62 -4.45 -3.90 26.15
N LEU A 63 -4.76 -2.62 26.11
CA LEU A 63 -3.93 -1.60 25.45
C LEU A 63 -2.59 -1.40 26.18
N ASP A 64 -2.53 -1.72 27.47
CA ASP A 64 -1.29 -1.70 28.26
C ASP A 64 -0.33 -2.83 27.88
N ALA A 65 -0.82 -3.86 27.17
CA ALA A 65 0.00 -4.99 26.71
C ALA A 65 0.70 -4.72 25.37
N ILE A 66 0.48 -3.53 24.77
CA ILE A 66 1.00 -3.18 23.45
C ILE A 66 2.10 -2.13 23.59
N ASP A 67 3.27 -2.43 23.04
CA ASP A 67 4.36 -1.48 22.85
C ASP A 67 4.09 -0.64 21.59
N ALA A 68 3.08 0.23 21.67
CA ALA A 68 2.67 1.14 20.61
C ALA A 68 2.46 2.58 21.14
N PRO A 69 2.63 3.61 20.28
CA PRO A 69 2.08 4.93 20.56
C PRO A 69 0.54 4.80 20.67
N SER A 70 -0.08 5.52 21.61
CA SER A 70 -1.39 5.11 22.14
C SER A 70 -2.58 5.27 21.17
N PRO A 71 -3.68 4.54 21.44
CA PRO A 71 -4.98 4.56 20.74
C PRO A 71 -5.66 5.91 20.45
N HIS A 72 -5.25 7.00 21.10
CA HIS A 72 -5.84 8.34 20.91
C HIS A 72 -5.05 9.21 19.93
N CYS A 73 -3.98 8.68 19.34
CA CYS A 73 -3.32 9.30 18.22
C CYS A 73 -4.25 9.21 16.99
N PRO A 74 -4.62 10.31 16.32
CA PRO A 74 -5.22 10.21 15.00
C PRO A 74 -4.18 9.59 14.06
N HIS A 75 -4.51 8.51 13.35
CA HIS A 75 -3.62 8.04 12.30
C HIS A 75 -3.85 8.81 11.04
N TRP A 76 -2.79 9.49 10.69
CA TRP A 76 -2.24 9.42 9.34
C TRP A 76 -0.77 9.02 9.30
N ARG A 77 -0.14 8.71 10.44
CA ARG A 77 1.32 8.57 10.46
C ARG A 77 1.75 7.52 11.48
N PRO A 78 2.59 6.53 11.11
CA PRO A 78 3.32 5.75 12.10
C PRO A 78 4.21 6.71 12.89
N LEU A 79 3.92 6.86 14.18
CA LEU A 79 4.62 7.77 15.09
C LEU A 79 5.99 7.18 15.49
N ARG A 80 6.86 7.00 14.50
CA ARG A 80 8.27 6.60 14.61
C ARG A 80 9.10 7.16 13.44
N ILE A 81 8.95 8.44 13.13
CA ILE A 81 9.62 9.06 11.97
C ILE A 81 11.15 8.84 11.99
N PRO A 82 11.76 8.41 10.87
CA PRO A 82 13.20 8.38 10.66
C PRO A 82 13.86 9.74 10.92
N ILE A 83 14.96 9.74 11.66
CA ILE A 83 15.92 10.85 11.65
C ILE A 83 17.31 10.27 11.64
N GLN A 84 17.84 10.18 10.43
CA GLN A 84 19.06 10.87 10.05
C GLN A 84 19.36 10.43 8.63
N ASP A 85 19.57 11.39 7.74
CA ASP A 85 20.33 11.11 6.54
C ASP A 85 21.78 10.77 6.94
N PHE A 86 22.46 10.11 6.01
CA PHE A 86 23.87 9.74 6.08
C PHE A 86 24.81 10.94 6.30
N ASN A 87 24.29 12.18 6.24
CA ASN A 87 25.07 13.42 6.24
C ASN A 87 24.71 14.42 7.35
N GLY A 88 23.79 14.10 8.27
CA GLY A 88 23.50 14.95 9.44
C GLY A 88 22.91 16.32 9.13
N ARG A 89 22.15 16.46 8.02
CA ARG A 89 21.71 17.77 7.51
C ARG A 89 20.26 18.18 7.83
N TRP A 90 19.48 17.35 8.54
CA TRP A 90 18.03 17.61 8.70
C TRP A 90 17.56 17.77 10.17
N PRO A 91 16.52 18.59 10.42
CA PRO A 91 15.90 18.74 11.74
C PRO A 91 15.36 17.41 12.27
N ARG A 92 15.41 17.25 13.60
CA ARG A 92 14.80 16.11 14.29
C ARG A 92 13.27 16.10 14.13
N PHE A 93 12.62 14.93 14.00
CA PHE A 93 11.15 14.74 14.01
C PHE A 93 10.49 15.46 15.16
N GLN A 94 11.02 15.35 16.38
CA GLN A 94 10.51 16.08 17.53
C GLN A 94 10.53 17.60 17.29
N LYS A 95 11.51 18.10 16.53
CA LYS A 95 11.57 19.51 16.10
C LYS A 95 10.65 19.81 14.91
N ALA A 96 10.24 18.82 14.14
CA ALA A 96 9.36 18.96 12.97
C ALA A 96 7.87 18.92 13.35
N ILE A 97 7.49 18.19 14.41
CA ILE A 97 6.09 18.17 14.92
C ILE A 97 5.79 19.24 15.95
N HIS A 98 6.80 19.99 16.39
CA HIS A 98 6.65 21.11 17.31
C HIS A 98 7.01 22.42 16.59
N PRO A 99 6.16 23.45 16.66
CA PRO A 99 4.89 23.51 17.41
C PRO A 99 3.77 22.65 16.81
N SER A 100 2.94 22.06 17.67
CA SER A 100 1.81 21.19 17.33
C SER A 100 0.49 21.92 17.59
N TYR A 101 -0.63 21.51 17.00
CA TYR A 101 -1.93 22.14 17.29
C TYR A 101 -2.29 21.98 18.78
N PRO A 102 -2.75 23.03 19.50
CA PRO A 102 -3.16 24.35 19.00
C PRO A 102 -2.07 25.43 19.02
N ASP A 103 -0.84 25.11 19.41
CA ASP A 103 0.27 26.09 19.43
C ASP A 103 0.64 26.56 18.00
N GLU A 104 0.34 25.73 16.99
CA GLU A 104 0.48 26.03 15.55
C GLU A 104 -0.79 25.60 14.82
N GLU A 105 -1.53 26.56 14.27
CA GLU A 105 -2.85 26.32 13.67
C GLU A 105 -2.79 25.42 12.43
N THR A 106 -1.71 25.50 11.67
CA THR A 106 -1.53 24.71 10.43
C THR A 106 -1.04 23.29 10.70
N SER A 107 -0.67 22.97 11.94
CA SER A 107 -0.03 21.70 12.28
C SER A 107 -0.98 20.52 12.08
N PRO A 108 -0.58 19.46 11.35
CA PRO A 108 -1.37 18.25 11.17
C PRO A 108 -1.28 17.31 12.38
N VAL A 109 -0.62 17.72 13.47
CA VAL A 109 -0.43 16.91 14.68
C VAL A 109 -1.03 17.62 15.89
N LEU A 110 -1.86 16.91 16.65
CA LEU A 110 -2.34 17.39 17.95
C LEU A 110 -1.23 17.30 19.00
N LYS A 111 -1.02 18.36 19.77
CA LYS A 111 -0.14 18.36 20.95
C LYS A 111 -0.53 17.27 21.96
N SER A 112 -1.83 17.01 22.11
CA SER A 112 -2.36 15.95 22.97
C SER A 112 -2.00 14.54 22.48
N ALA A 113 -1.71 14.33 21.19
CA ALA A 113 -1.34 13.02 20.65
C ALA A 113 -0.02 12.49 21.25
N CYS A 114 0.90 13.41 21.57
CA CYS A 114 2.22 13.11 22.13
C CYS A 114 2.34 13.42 23.64
N ALA A 115 1.34 14.06 24.24
CA ALA A 115 1.40 14.50 25.64
C ALA A 115 1.54 13.31 26.61
N GLY A 116 2.49 13.42 27.54
CA GLY A 116 2.75 12.40 28.56
C GLY A 116 3.40 11.11 28.03
N ARG A 117 3.97 11.13 26.81
CA ARG A 117 4.52 9.92 26.16
C ARG A 117 5.94 10.13 25.67
N ALA A 118 6.74 9.07 25.73
CA ALA A 118 8.07 9.04 25.16
C ALA A 118 8.00 8.81 23.65
N VAL A 119 8.18 9.87 22.86
CA VAL A 119 8.35 9.76 21.40
C VAL A 119 9.80 9.36 21.11
N ARG A 120 10.01 8.17 20.54
CA ARG A 120 11.34 7.68 20.19
C ARG A 120 11.60 7.84 18.69
N GLU A 121 12.64 8.59 18.39
CA GLU A 121 13.12 8.79 17.04
C GLU A 121 13.90 7.54 16.56
N ILE A 122 13.61 7.06 15.36
CA ILE A 122 14.31 5.92 14.78
C ILE A 122 15.51 6.42 13.97
N SER A 123 16.69 5.87 14.27
CA SER A 123 17.91 6.18 13.55
C SER A 123 18.31 5.00 12.66
N PHE A 124 18.36 5.22 11.35
CA PHE A 124 18.82 4.23 10.37
C PHE A 124 20.35 4.24 10.19
N ARG A 125 21.08 4.66 11.23
CA ARG A 125 22.53 4.81 11.19
C ARG A 125 23.21 3.48 11.47
N ARG A 126 23.64 2.80 10.39
CA ARG A 126 24.72 1.78 10.36
C ARG A 126 24.98 1.15 8.99
N GLY A 127 24.62 1.80 7.88
CA GLY A 127 24.85 1.24 6.54
C GLY A 127 24.07 -0.04 6.21
N PHE A 128 23.33 -0.61 7.16
CA PHE A 128 22.46 -1.76 6.95
C PHE A 128 21.31 -1.38 6.02
N LYS A 129 21.17 -2.16 4.95
CA LYS A 129 20.11 -2.01 3.96
C LYS A 129 19.46 -3.35 3.71
N LEU A 130 18.15 -3.32 3.48
CA LEU A 130 17.41 -4.43 2.87
C LEU A 130 16.93 -3.96 1.51
N GLY A 131 17.31 -4.72 0.48
CA GLY A 131 17.26 -4.22 -0.90
C GLY A 131 18.00 -2.89 -0.99
N ARG A 132 17.30 -1.85 -1.47
CA ARG A 132 17.83 -0.48 -1.57
C ARG A 132 17.40 0.45 -0.43
N PHE A 133 16.62 -0.02 0.54
CA PHE A 133 16.16 0.78 1.67
C PHE A 133 17.18 0.73 2.83
N PRO A 134 17.54 1.87 3.45
CA PRO A 134 18.09 1.87 4.80
C PRO A 134 17.11 1.16 5.74
N ALA A 135 17.62 0.21 6.53
CA ALA A 135 16.78 -0.66 7.33
C ALA A 135 17.20 -0.66 8.81
N LEU A 136 16.25 -0.98 9.68
CA LEU A 136 16.47 -1.29 11.09
C LEU A 136 15.78 -2.62 11.39
N ASP A 137 16.51 -3.57 11.95
CA ASP A 137 15.94 -4.78 12.54
C ASP A 137 15.37 -4.44 13.92
N TYR A 138 14.04 -4.48 14.06
CA TYR A 138 13.34 -4.00 15.25
C TYR A 138 13.59 -4.91 16.46
N PHE A 139 13.51 -6.23 16.25
CA PHE A 139 13.72 -7.23 17.29
C PHE A 139 15.18 -7.72 17.36
N GLY A 140 15.96 -7.50 16.30
CA GLY A 140 17.38 -7.88 16.23
C GLY A 140 17.60 -9.35 15.84
N ASP A 141 16.55 -10.07 15.47
CA ASP A 141 16.56 -11.48 15.06
C ASP A 141 16.14 -11.68 13.59
N GLY A 142 15.85 -10.59 12.89
CA GLY A 142 15.42 -10.57 11.50
C GLY A 142 13.94 -10.89 11.27
N SER A 143 13.11 -10.92 12.30
CA SER A 143 11.67 -11.18 12.17
C SER A 143 10.87 -9.96 11.70
N PHE A 144 11.31 -8.73 12.03
CA PHE A 144 10.63 -7.51 11.63
C PHE A 144 11.61 -6.36 11.37
N TYR A 145 11.48 -5.74 10.20
CA TYR A 145 12.31 -4.61 9.80
C TYR A 145 11.47 -3.36 9.56
N LEU A 146 12.01 -2.21 9.98
CA LEU A 146 11.56 -0.90 9.52
C LEU A 146 12.44 -0.48 8.34
N LEU A 147 11.85 0.11 7.30
CA LEU A 147 12.52 0.52 6.07
C LEU A 147 12.28 2.01 5.84
N ALA A 148 13.34 2.81 5.77
CA ALA A 148 13.21 4.25 5.53
C ALA A 148 12.83 4.52 4.06
N SER A 149 11.62 5.03 3.83
CA SER A 149 11.02 5.22 2.50
C SER A 149 10.47 6.65 2.35
N PRO A 150 11.35 7.68 2.37
CA PRO A 150 10.93 9.07 2.29
C PRO A 150 10.31 9.38 0.92
N GLY A 151 9.49 10.41 0.87
CA GLY A 151 8.88 10.89 -0.37
C GLY A 151 7.46 11.37 -0.15
N HIS A 152 6.54 10.44 0.09
CA HIS A 152 5.17 10.76 0.50
C HIS A 152 5.18 11.73 1.69
N GLU A 153 5.97 11.38 2.71
CA GLU A 153 6.39 12.27 3.77
C GLU A 153 7.89 12.13 3.99
N PHE A 154 8.54 13.17 4.53
CA PHE A 154 9.95 13.09 4.92
C PHE A 154 10.23 11.90 5.84
N GLY A 155 9.29 11.61 6.74
CA GLY A 155 9.39 10.57 7.74
C GLY A 155 8.72 9.24 7.41
N HIS A 156 8.33 9.04 6.15
CA HIS A 156 7.61 7.85 5.76
C HIS A 156 8.51 6.60 5.88
N MET A 157 7.97 5.51 6.40
CA MET A 157 8.66 4.24 6.57
C MET A 157 7.73 3.07 6.26
N CYS A 158 8.28 2.00 5.68
CA CYS A 158 7.56 0.75 5.47
C CYS A 158 7.95 -0.27 6.55
N GLY A 159 7.07 -1.23 6.80
CA GLY A 159 7.35 -2.42 7.61
C GLY A 159 7.64 -3.63 6.73
N LEU A 160 8.52 -4.53 7.15
CA LEU A 160 8.72 -5.83 6.52
C LEU A 160 8.76 -6.91 7.60
N ALA A 161 7.65 -7.64 7.73
CA ALA A 161 7.49 -8.69 8.72
C ALA A 161 7.63 -10.07 8.10
N ARG A 162 8.47 -10.91 8.69
CA ARG A 162 8.57 -12.33 8.34
C ARG A 162 7.37 -13.06 8.94
N THR A 163 6.56 -13.68 8.10
CA THR A 163 5.33 -14.36 8.50
C THR A 163 5.52 -15.87 8.67
N THR A 164 6.42 -16.45 7.88
CA THR A 164 6.82 -17.86 8.02
C THR A 164 8.33 -17.99 7.89
N SER A 165 8.91 -18.92 8.66
CA SER A 165 10.31 -19.30 8.56
C SER A 165 10.42 -20.73 8.04
N SER A 166 11.23 -20.91 7.01
CA SER A 166 11.60 -22.21 6.42
C SER A 166 12.19 -23.18 7.45
N PHE A 167 12.75 -22.68 8.57
CA PHE A 167 13.25 -23.51 9.66
C PHE A 167 12.18 -23.95 10.66
N ALA A 168 11.06 -23.24 10.74
CA ALA A 168 10.04 -23.43 11.78
C ALA A 168 8.83 -24.28 11.32
N MET A 169 8.64 -24.48 10.01
CA MET A 169 7.50 -25.25 9.46
C MET A 169 7.95 -26.57 8.84
N ARG A 170 7.92 -27.66 9.63
CA ARG A 170 7.92 -29.04 9.10
C ARG A 170 6.48 -29.58 9.13
N PRO A 171 5.74 -29.48 8.02
CA PRO A 171 5.34 -30.71 7.34
C PRO A 171 5.57 -30.68 5.83
N GLN A 172 6.36 -31.67 5.41
CA GLN A 172 6.63 -32.31 4.12
C GLN A 172 6.33 -31.70 2.74
N HIS A 173 5.61 -30.59 2.51
CA HIS A 173 5.37 -30.14 1.12
C HIS A 173 5.27 -28.62 0.81
N MET A 174 5.51 -27.68 1.75
CA MET A 174 5.13 -26.27 1.49
C MET A 174 6.07 -25.13 1.91
N ALA A 175 7.19 -25.33 2.62
CA ALA A 175 7.98 -24.19 3.14
C ALA A 175 9.52 -24.35 3.02
N ASP A 176 10.04 -24.36 1.79
CA ASP A 176 11.49 -24.17 1.56
C ASP A 176 11.91 -22.69 1.60
N ARG A 177 11.00 -21.76 1.92
CA ARG A 177 11.26 -20.32 1.85
C ARG A 177 10.59 -19.55 2.97
N ASP A 178 11.30 -18.56 3.47
CA ASP A 178 10.73 -17.55 4.35
C ASP A 178 9.78 -16.67 3.54
N THR A 179 8.63 -16.33 4.14
CA THR A 179 7.64 -15.44 3.53
C THR A 179 7.52 -14.17 4.34
N PHE A 180 7.17 -13.07 3.67
CA PHE A 180 7.11 -11.75 4.29
C PHE A 180 5.87 -10.97 3.84
N ILE A 181 5.35 -10.13 4.73
CA ILE A 181 4.43 -9.05 4.38
C ILE A 181 5.21 -7.74 4.40
N PHE A 182 5.16 -7.00 3.28
CA PHE A 182 5.66 -5.64 3.15
C PHE A 182 4.48 -4.68 3.41
N MET A 183 4.51 -4.02 4.56
CA MET A 183 3.54 -3.03 5.01
C MET A 183 3.95 -1.68 4.41
N GLY A 184 3.34 -1.32 3.29
CA GLY A 184 3.76 -0.19 2.46
C GLY A 184 3.36 1.18 2.98
N GLY A 185 2.36 1.26 3.87
CA GLY A 185 1.80 2.54 4.26
C GLY A 185 1.36 3.34 3.03
N ASP A 186 1.79 4.59 2.99
CA ASP A 186 1.53 5.55 1.90
C ASP A 186 2.73 5.68 0.95
N ILE A 187 3.58 4.65 0.85
CA ILE A 187 4.62 4.62 -0.20
C ILE A 187 4.03 4.71 -1.61
N ALA A 188 2.82 4.18 -1.76
CA ALA A 188 1.93 4.27 -2.90
C ALA A 188 0.50 4.12 -2.38
N HIS A 189 -0.48 4.72 -3.06
CA HIS A 189 -1.90 4.65 -2.66
C HIS A 189 -2.66 3.62 -3.50
N HIS A 190 -2.15 3.30 -4.69
CA HIS A 190 -2.80 2.43 -5.64
C HIS A 190 -1.85 1.42 -6.30
N GLY A 191 -2.38 0.24 -6.64
CA GLY A 191 -1.63 -0.83 -7.33
C GLY A 191 -0.96 -0.36 -8.63
N GLY A 192 -1.64 0.51 -9.37
CA GLY A 192 -1.14 1.05 -10.63
C GLY A 192 0.01 2.06 -10.50
N GLU A 193 0.35 2.54 -9.30
CA GLU A 193 1.51 3.43 -9.09
C GLU A 193 2.85 2.71 -9.19
N PHE A 194 2.84 1.38 -9.07
CA PHE A 194 4.06 0.56 -9.11
C PHE A 194 3.94 -0.71 -9.94
N ARG A 195 2.75 -0.98 -10.50
CA ARG A 195 2.50 -2.11 -11.40
C ARG A 195 1.90 -1.62 -12.73
N PRO A 196 2.31 -2.21 -13.86
CA PRO A 196 3.39 -3.19 -13.99
C PRO A 196 4.78 -2.56 -13.79
N SER A 197 5.82 -3.40 -13.74
CA SER A 197 7.21 -2.95 -13.65
C SER A 197 8.13 -3.82 -14.50
N VAL A 198 9.37 -3.37 -14.72
CA VAL A 198 10.41 -4.18 -15.40
C VAL A 198 10.68 -5.53 -14.73
N TYR A 199 10.46 -5.62 -13.42
CA TYR A 199 10.64 -6.87 -12.67
C TYR A 199 9.39 -7.75 -12.70
N ARG A 200 8.22 -7.16 -12.91
CA ARG A 200 6.95 -7.85 -13.00
C ARG A 200 6.06 -7.21 -14.08
N PRO A 201 6.24 -7.63 -15.35
CA PRO A 201 5.44 -7.14 -16.45
C PRO A 201 3.97 -7.51 -16.30
N LEU A 202 3.12 -6.78 -17.03
CA LEU A 202 1.71 -7.08 -17.19
C LEU A 202 1.53 -8.48 -17.79
N PRO A 203 0.74 -9.38 -17.17
CA PRO A 203 0.61 -10.74 -17.65
C PRO A 203 -0.25 -10.79 -18.92
N SER A 204 0.10 -11.69 -19.84
CA SER A 204 -0.70 -11.90 -21.06
C SER A 204 -2.11 -12.40 -20.77
N LEU A 205 -2.26 -13.26 -19.75
CA LEU A 205 -3.54 -13.81 -19.32
C LEU A 205 -3.93 -13.26 -17.94
N LEU A 206 -5.15 -12.72 -17.86
CA LEU A 206 -5.78 -12.26 -16.63
C LEU A 206 -7.10 -13.00 -16.44
N PRO A 207 -7.12 -14.15 -15.74
CA PRO A 207 -8.31 -14.98 -15.61
C PRO A 207 -9.45 -14.28 -14.85
N ASP A 208 -9.11 -13.37 -13.94
CA ASP A 208 -10.09 -12.64 -13.12
C ASP A 208 -10.55 -11.30 -13.75
N PHE A 209 -10.11 -11.00 -14.98
CA PHE A 209 -10.51 -9.78 -15.68
C PHE A 209 -11.87 -9.96 -16.37
N PRO A 210 -12.87 -9.12 -16.05
CA PRO A 210 -14.30 -9.36 -16.32
C PRO A 210 -14.72 -9.35 -17.81
N LEU A 211 -13.80 -9.10 -18.75
CA LEU A 211 -14.09 -9.04 -20.19
C LEU A 211 -13.93 -10.37 -20.94
N PHE A 212 -13.54 -11.45 -20.25
CA PHE A 212 -13.40 -12.77 -20.88
C PHE A 212 -14.64 -13.65 -20.64
N VAL A 213 -15.69 -13.41 -21.43
CA VAL A 213 -16.65 -14.46 -21.77
C VAL A 213 -16.17 -15.09 -23.08
N PRO A 214 -15.87 -16.40 -23.15
CA PRO A 214 -15.56 -17.04 -24.43
C PRO A 214 -16.80 -16.93 -25.33
N CYS A 215 -16.78 -15.98 -26.28
CA CYS A 215 -17.84 -15.87 -27.26
C CYS A 215 -17.69 -17.05 -28.23
N SER A 216 -18.53 -18.07 -28.07
CA SER A 216 -18.51 -19.30 -28.89
C SER A 216 -18.84 -19.08 -30.37
N THR A 217 -19.18 -17.84 -30.77
CA THR A 217 -19.69 -17.51 -32.11
C THR A 217 -18.80 -16.59 -32.94
N SER A 218 -17.63 -16.16 -32.45
CA SER A 218 -16.70 -15.32 -33.23
C SER A 218 -15.41 -16.06 -33.60
N PRO A 219 -15.00 -16.09 -34.90
CA PRO A 219 -13.77 -16.74 -35.35
C PRO A 219 -12.50 -15.93 -35.02
N VAL A 220 -12.63 -14.70 -34.52
CA VAL A 220 -11.50 -13.84 -34.14
C VAL A 220 -11.16 -14.13 -32.68
N ARG A 221 -9.93 -14.62 -32.42
CA ARG A 221 -9.44 -14.74 -31.04
C ARG A 221 -9.48 -13.35 -30.40
N PRO A 222 -10.17 -13.15 -29.27
CA PRO A 222 -10.10 -11.89 -28.56
C PRO A 222 -8.63 -11.61 -28.22
N PRO A 223 -8.13 -10.38 -28.44
CA PRO A 223 -6.78 -10.01 -28.05
C PRO A 223 -6.58 -10.28 -26.55
N CYS A 224 -5.38 -10.73 -26.19
CA CYS A 224 -5.13 -11.14 -24.81
C CYS A 224 -5.30 -9.94 -23.86
N PRO A 225 -5.88 -10.11 -22.66
CA PRO A 225 -6.18 -8.99 -21.76
C PRO A 225 -4.97 -8.10 -21.49
N GLY A 226 -3.79 -8.70 -21.30
CA GLY A 226 -2.56 -7.95 -21.07
C GLY A 226 -2.18 -7.04 -22.24
N GLU A 227 -2.36 -7.49 -23.48
CA GLU A 227 -2.06 -6.67 -24.65
C GLU A 227 -3.06 -5.54 -24.86
N LEU A 228 -4.35 -5.79 -24.57
CA LEU A 228 -5.37 -4.74 -24.57
C LEU A 228 -5.05 -3.65 -23.55
N LEU A 229 -4.76 -4.05 -22.31
CA LEU A 229 -4.39 -3.14 -21.23
C LEU A 229 -3.10 -2.38 -21.54
N ALA A 230 -2.09 -3.06 -22.12
CA ALA A 230 -0.89 -2.39 -22.62
C ALA A 230 -1.19 -1.42 -23.76
N THR A 231 -2.22 -1.64 -24.57
CA THR A 231 -2.60 -0.75 -25.68
C THR A 231 -3.27 0.52 -25.18
N ILE A 232 -4.13 0.42 -24.15
CA ILE A 232 -4.80 1.58 -23.55
C ILE A 232 -3.93 2.31 -22.51
N HIS A 233 -2.85 1.68 -22.06
CA HIS A 233 -1.84 2.31 -21.21
C HIS A 233 -1.29 3.59 -21.85
N CYS A 234 -1.14 4.67 -21.08
CA CYS A 234 -0.71 5.98 -21.59
C CYS A 234 0.63 5.93 -22.34
N ALA A 235 1.60 5.19 -21.80
CA ALA A 235 2.90 4.93 -22.42
C ALA A 235 2.94 3.69 -23.33
N GLN A 236 1.80 3.05 -23.58
CA GLN A 236 1.66 1.80 -24.33
C GLN A 236 2.64 0.70 -23.88
N SER A 237 2.76 0.51 -22.56
CA SER A 237 3.82 -0.30 -21.95
C SER A 237 3.26 -1.43 -21.10
N ALA A 238 3.93 -2.57 -21.13
CA ALA A 238 3.68 -3.70 -20.24
C ALA A 238 4.60 -3.72 -19.02
N THR A 239 5.50 -2.74 -18.87
CA THR A 239 6.54 -2.71 -17.82
C THR A 239 6.66 -1.37 -17.11
N GLU A 240 5.80 -0.41 -17.43
CA GLU A 240 5.71 0.88 -16.75
C GLU A 240 4.42 0.96 -15.93
N PRO A 241 4.43 1.59 -14.75
CA PRO A 241 3.21 1.77 -13.97
C PRO A 241 2.14 2.58 -14.68
N PHE A 242 0.87 2.27 -14.42
CA PHE A 242 -0.28 2.99 -14.96
C PHE A 242 -0.40 4.43 -14.43
N TYR A 243 0.05 4.67 -13.19
CA TYR A 243 -0.02 5.97 -12.53
C TYR A 243 1.36 6.43 -12.08
N THR A 244 1.53 7.75 -12.04
CA THR A 244 2.58 8.37 -11.25
C THR A 244 1.95 8.86 -9.96
N SER A 245 2.59 8.65 -8.81
CA SER A 245 2.14 9.25 -7.55
C SER A 245 2.04 10.77 -7.72
N GLU A 246 0.97 11.42 -7.29
CA GLU A 246 0.85 12.90 -7.31
C GLU A 246 0.64 13.48 -5.91
N CYS A 247 0.68 12.65 -4.87
CA CYS A 247 0.40 13.02 -3.48
C CYS A 247 1.63 12.76 -2.59
N ALA A 248 2.65 13.62 -2.70
CA ALA A 248 3.88 13.50 -1.92
C ALA A 248 4.47 14.87 -1.53
N GLU A 249 5.08 14.95 -0.35
CA GLU A 249 5.88 16.11 0.08
C GLU A 249 7.14 16.30 -0.79
N ASP A 250 7.79 15.21 -1.20
CA ASP A 250 8.94 15.17 -2.10
C ASP A 250 8.72 14.12 -3.20
N GLN A 251 8.29 14.61 -4.36
CA GLN A 251 7.86 13.79 -5.48
C GLN A 251 8.97 12.89 -6.02
N ASP A 252 10.19 13.39 -6.16
CA ASP A 252 11.31 12.62 -6.69
C ASP A 252 11.71 11.49 -5.74
N LYS A 253 11.73 11.76 -4.42
CA LYS A 253 11.98 10.72 -3.42
C LYS A 253 10.85 9.70 -3.34
N ALA A 254 9.60 10.11 -3.53
CA ALA A 254 8.46 9.21 -3.55
C ALA A 254 8.59 8.19 -4.70
N ILE A 255 8.87 8.69 -5.91
CA ILE A 255 9.14 7.85 -7.09
C ILE A 255 10.35 6.93 -6.83
N GLU A 256 11.42 7.45 -6.20
CA GLU A 256 12.57 6.61 -5.85
C GLU A 256 12.20 5.49 -4.87
N SER A 257 11.42 5.79 -3.84
CA SER A 257 10.94 4.81 -2.85
C SER A 257 10.04 3.75 -3.49
N ILE A 258 9.09 4.16 -4.36
CA ILE A 258 8.26 3.24 -5.14
C ILE A 258 9.13 2.29 -5.99
N ARG A 259 10.13 2.83 -6.70
CA ARG A 259 11.06 2.01 -7.51
C ARG A 259 11.84 0.99 -6.68
N LYS A 260 12.18 1.32 -5.43
CA LYS A 260 12.83 0.37 -4.50
C LYS A 260 11.84 -0.72 -4.06
N MET A 261 10.58 -0.38 -3.79
CA MET A 261 9.53 -1.33 -3.43
C MET A 261 9.23 -2.33 -4.55
N MET A 262 9.30 -1.93 -5.82
CA MET A 262 9.07 -2.82 -6.96
C MET A 262 9.95 -4.09 -6.93
N GLU A 263 11.17 -4.02 -6.38
CA GLU A 263 12.05 -5.20 -6.21
C GLU A 263 11.52 -6.19 -5.18
N PHE A 264 10.79 -5.71 -4.18
CA PHE A 264 10.12 -6.55 -3.19
C PHE A 264 8.86 -7.18 -3.80
N ASP A 265 8.05 -6.38 -4.50
CA ASP A 265 6.84 -6.86 -5.21
C ASP A 265 7.15 -7.94 -6.27
N ALA A 266 8.34 -7.87 -6.86
CA ALA A 266 8.83 -8.86 -7.81
C ALA A 266 8.98 -10.27 -7.21
N ARG A 267 9.07 -10.40 -5.88
CA ARG A 267 9.23 -11.69 -5.20
C ARG A 267 7.89 -12.26 -4.78
N ASP A 268 7.57 -13.48 -5.24
CA ASP A 268 6.32 -14.13 -4.83
C ASP A 268 6.26 -14.48 -3.34
N THR A 269 7.40 -14.55 -2.65
CA THR A 269 7.49 -14.75 -1.20
C THR A 269 7.28 -13.47 -0.39
N ILE A 270 6.95 -12.35 -1.04
CA ILE A 270 6.65 -11.07 -0.39
C ILE A 270 5.27 -10.60 -0.83
N PHE A 271 4.39 -10.34 0.14
CA PHE A 271 3.09 -9.73 -0.09
C PHE A 271 3.14 -8.25 0.24
N VAL A 272 3.05 -7.40 -0.78
CA VAL A 272 2.95 -5.94 -0.62
C VAL A 272 1.51 -5.55 -0.30
N VAL A 273 1.32 -4.89 0.84
CA VAL A 273 0.04 -4.36 1.31
C VAL A 273 0.18 -2.84 1.46
N LEU A 274 -0.54 -2.08 0.63
CA LEU A 274 -0.62 -0.62 0.75
C LEU A 274 -1.72 -0.22 1.74
N ALA A 275 -1.58 0.93 2.40
CA ALA A 275 -2.57 1.39 3.38
C ALA A 275 -3.98 1.53 2.79
N HIS A 276 -4.05 1.95 1.52
CA HIS A 276 -5.28 2.39 0.86
C HIS A 276 -5.82 1.44 -0.23
N ASP A 277 -5.27 0.24 -0.35
CA ASP A 277 -5.68 -0.74 -1.37
C ASP A 277 -6.99 -1.46 -0.97
N ALA A 278 -8.12 -0.90 -1.39
CA ALA A 278 -9.44 -1.49 -1.16
C ALA A 278 -9.65 -2.84 -1.86
N THR A 279 -8.83 -3.17 -2.87
CA THR A 279 -8.95 -4.46 -3.57
C THR A 279 -8.62 -5.65 -2.67
N LEU A 280 -7.92 -5.42 -1.56
CA LEU A 280 -7.54 -6.46 -0.60
C LEU A 280 -8.69 -6.91 0.30
N LEU A 281 -9.72 -6.08 0.51
CA LEU A 281 -10.79 -6.33 1.49
C LEU A 281 -11.56 -7.64 1.24
N ASN A 282 -11.61 -8.11 0.00
CA ASN A 282 -12.28 -9.35 -0.39
C ASN A 282 -11.32 -10.54 -0.57
N VAL A 283 -10.04 -10.37 -0.24
CA VAL A 283 -8.99 -11.38 -0.47
C VAL A 283 -8.35 -11.83 0.84
N ILE A 284 -8.17 -10.89 1.78
CA ILE A 284 -7.45 -11.14 3.02
C ILE A 284 -8.41 -11.43 4.17
N ASP A 285 -7.94 -12.20 5.15
CA ASP A 285 -8.63 -12.31 6.44
C ASP A 285 -8.11 -11.20 7.36
N CYS A 286 -9.04 -10.46 7.98
CA CYS A 286 -8.72 -9.43 8.95
C CYS A 286 -8.70 -9.98 10.39
N TYR A 287 -8.06 -9.24 11.30
CA TYR A 287 -8.04 -9.55 12.73
C TYR A 287 -9.47 -9.79 13.26
N PRO A 288 -9.72 -10.84 14.08
CA PRO A 288 -8.75 -11.61 14.88
C PRO A 288 -8.00 -12.74 14.16
N ALA A 289 -8.23 -12.97 12.86
CA ALA A 289 -7.46 -13.95 12.11
C ALA A 289 -5.99 -13.49 11.91
N THR A 290 -5.07 -14.45 11.85
CA THR A 290 -3.64 -14.17 11.60
C THR A 290 -3.34 -14.12 10.10
N ALA A 291 -2.46 -13.19 9.71
CA ALA A 291 -2.00 -13.06 8.33
C ALA A 291 -0.83 -14.01 7.97
N ASN A 292 -0.33 -14.82 8.91
CA ASN A 292 0.89 -15.63 8.71
C ASN A 292 0.83 -16.59 7.51
N ASP A 293 -0.36 -17.14 7.24
CA ASP A 293 -0.56 -18.16 6.20
C ASP A 293 -0.92 -17.55 4.84
N TRP A 294 -0.73 -16.24 4.65
CA TRP A 294 -1.09 -15.51 3.42
C TRP A 294 -0.54 -16.18 2.16
N TYR A 295 0.67 -16.76 2.25
CA TYR A 295 1.36 -17.39 1.12
C TYR A 295 0.64 -18.67 0.70
N ALA A 296 0.30 -19.54 1.65
CA ALA A 296 -0.47 -20.76 1.40
C ALA A 296 -1.90 -20.45 0.92
N LYS A 297 -2.49 -19.34 1.38
CA LYS A 297 -3.80 -18.85 0.92
C LYS A 297 -3.74 -18.13 -0.43
N GLU A 298 -2.55 -17.96 -1.00
CA GLU A 298 -2.27 -17.28 -2.27
C GLU A 298 -2.77 -15.82 -2.31
N TRP A 299 -2.83 -15.11 -1.17
CA TRP A 299 -3.39 -13.75 -1.12
C TRP A 299 -2.71 -12.81 -2.11
N ALA A 300 -1.37 -12.76 -2.10
CA ALA A 300 -0.61 -11.90 -3.00
C ALA A 300 -0.88 -12.19 -4.48
N LYS A 301 -1.10 -13.45 -4.85
CA LYS A 301 -1.39 -13.84 -6.25
C LYS A 301 -2.80 -13.44 -6.66
N LYS A 302 -3.77 -13.63 -5.76
CA LYS A 302 -5.19 -13.30 -5.99
C LYS A 302 -5.44 -11.80 -6.06
N SER A 303 -4.70 -10.99 -5.30
CA SER A 303 -4.94 -9.55 -5.24
C SER A 303 -4.11 -8.71 -6.23
N ARG A 304 -2.95 -9.21 -6.67
CA ARG A 304 -1.91 -8.42 -7.36
C ARG A 304 -2.40 -7.49 -8.47
N TRP A 305 -3.33 -8.00 -9.27
CA TRP A 305 -3.81 -7.38 -10.50
C TRP A 305 -5.28 -6.94 -10.40
N LEU A 306 -5.89 -7.00 -9.21
CA LEU A 306 -7.30 -6.63 -9.03
C LEU A 306 -7.56 -5.15 -9.34
N PHE A 307 -6.56 -4.28 -9.13
CA PHE A 307 -6.65 -2.86 -9.47
C PHE A 307 -6.89 -2.62 -10.97
N LEU A 308 -6.58 -3.59 -11.85
CA LEU A 308 -6.81 -3.44 -13.29
C LEU A 308 -8.31 -3.32 -13.62
N LYS A 309 -9.20 -3.72 -12.72
CA LYS A 309 -10.65 -3.54 -12.87
C LYS A 309 -11.04 -2.08 -13.08
N ASP A 310 -10.23 -1.13 -12.62
CA ASP A 310 -10.45 0.30 -12.84
C ASP A 310 -10.47 0.67 -14.33
N PHE A 311 -9.77 -0.10 -15.17
CA PHE A 311 -9.68 0.12 -16.61
C PHE A 311 -10.71 -0.70 -17.42
N GLU A 312 -11.67 -1.35 -16.77
CA GLU A 312 -12.64 -2.19 -17.47
C GLU A 312 -13.42 -1.39 -18.52
N GLU A 313 -13.92 -0.19 -18.18
CA GLU A 313 -14.69 0.63 -19.11
C GLU A 313 -13.82 1.17 -20.24
N ASP A 314 -12.57 1.56 -19.96
CA ASP A 314 -11.61 2.01 -20.98
C ASP A 314 -11.35 0.90 -22.02
N VAL A 315 -11.19 -0.35 -21.56
CA VAL A 315 -11.04 -1.49 -22.48
C VAL A 315 -12.34 -1.74 -23.26
N ARG A 316 -13.52 -1.61 -22.64
CA ARG A 316 -14.81 -1.73 -23.34
C ARG A 316 -14.96 -0.65 -24.42
N GLU A 317 -14.59 0.59 -24.13
CA GLU A 317 -14.60 1.68 -25.09
C GLU A 317 -13.63 1.46 -26.24
N TYR A 318 -12.40 1.02 -25.96
CA TYR A 318 -11.41 0.68 -26.97
C TYR A 318 -11.92 -0.43 -27.92
N LEU A 319 -12.54 -1.48 -27.38
CA LEU A 319 -13.08 -2.56 -28.19
C LEU A 319 -14.26 -2.11 -29.08
N ARG A 320 -15.16 -1.28 -28.55
CA ARG A 320 -16.27 -0.68 -29.34
C ARG A 320 -15.73 0.14 -30.52
N THR A 321 -14.83 1.07 -30.24
CA THR A 321 -14.25 1.94 -31.28
C THR A 321 -13.44 1.17 -32.32
N LYS A 322 -12.77 0.07 -31.93
CA LYS A 322 -12.07 -0.80 -32.87
C LYS A 322 -13.05 -1.53 -33.80
N GLN A 323 -14.16 -2.05 -33.28
CA GLN A 323 -15.20 -2.69 -34.08
C GLN A 323 -15.82 -1.72 -35.08
N ASP A 324 -16.15 -0.49 -34.66
CA ASP A 324 -16.67 0.55 -35.55
C ASP A 324 -15.68 0.87 -36.69
N ARG A 325 -14.38 0.99 -36.38
CA ARG A 325 -13.32 1.23 -37.38
C ARG A 325 -13.07 0.05 -38.32
N GLU A 326 -13.37 -1.17 -37.91
CA GLU A 326 -13.28 -2.36 -38.75
C GLU A 326 -14.51 -2.44 -39.66
N TYR A 327 -15.71 -2.16 -39.12
CA TYR A 327 -16.96 -2.06 -39.88
C TYR A 327 -16.89 -0.98 -40.97
N ASP A 328 -16.44 0.23 -40.63
CA ASP A 328 -16.28 1.33 -41.60
C ASP A 328 -15.29 0.97 -42.72
N ARG A 329 -14.23 0.24 -42.39
CA ARG A 329 -13.24 -0.23 -43.38
C ARG A 329 -13.78 -1.33 -44.30
N GLU A 330 -14.67 -2.18 -43.80
CA GLU A 330 -15.25 -3.29 -44.57
C GLU A 330 -16.45 -2.85 -45.42
N TYR A 331 -17.26 -1.89 -44.93
CA TYR A 331 -18.55 -1.53 -45.54
C TYR A 331 -18.65 -0.11 -46.12
N GLU A 332 -17.67 0.78 -45.87
CA GLU A 332 -17.55 2.09 -46.56
C GLU A 332 -16.14 2.35 -47.14
N PRO A 333 -15.61 1.50 -48.05
CA PRO A 333 -14.25 1.68 -48.58
C PRO A 333 -14.06 2.93 -49.48
N ASP A 334 -15.16 3.57 -49.92
CA ASP A 334 -15.16 4.57 -51.00
C ASP A 334 -15.45 6.02 -50.57
N ARG A 335 -15.38 6.37 -49.28
CA ARG A 335 -15.26 7.79 -48.89
C ARG A 335 -13.84 8.31 -49.13
N LYS A 336 -13.43 8.38 -50.40
CA LYS A 336 -12.37 9.30 -50.83
C LYS A 336 -12.96 10.71 -50.82
N SER A 337 -12.39 11.57 -49.98
CA SER A 337 -12.75 12.99 -49.87
C SER A 337 -12.77 13.66 -51.25
N PRO A 338 -13.76 14.53 -51.54
CA PRO A 338 -13.70 15.44 -52.70
C PRO A 338 -12.56 16.46 -52.57
#